data_AF-A0A967SET6-F1
#
_entry.id   AF-A0A967SET6-F1
#
_cell.length_a   1.000
_cell.length_b   1.000
_cell.length_c   1.000
_cell.angle_alpha   90.00
_cell.angle_beta   90.00
_cell.angle_gamma   90.00
#
_symmetry.space_group_name_H-M   'P 1'
#
loop_
_entity.id
_entity.type
_entity.pdbx_description
1 polymer ?
#
loop_
_entity_poly.entity_id
_entity_poly.type
_entity_poly.pdbx_seq_one_letter_code
_entity_poly.pdbx_strand_id
1 'polypeptide(L)' 'ALRPSVAPFLPGWSATGRILAARPREVVALEDGDTLELTAGLVRRTIRGRTLTMYGFNGQYPGPLIRVPQGA' A
#
# COMPACT_ATOMS: atom_id res chain seq x y z
N ALA A 1 20.73 -5.22 25.18
CA ALA A 1 20.41 -4.18 24.17
C ALA A 1 19.11 -3.50 24.59
N LEU A 2 19.02 -2.17 24.48
CA LEU A 2 17.80 -1.41 24.80
C LEU A 2 16.70 -1.76 23.78
N ARG A 3 15.50 -2.08 24.27
CA ARG A 3 14.30 -2.28 23.46
C ARG A 3 13.15 -1.45 24.04
N PRO A 4 12.27 -0.87 23.20
CA PRO A 4 11.08 -0.18 23.68
C PRO A 4 10.21 -1.12 24.54
N SER A 5 9.69 -0.62 25.66
CA SER A 5 8.76 -1.36 26.53
C SER A 5 7.31 -1.34 26.02
N VAL A 6 7.12 -1.30 24.70
CA VAL A 6 5.81 -1.18 24.04
C VAL A 6 5.67 -2.26 22.98
N ALA A 7 4.44 -2.71 22.76
CA ALA A 7 4.15 -3.65 21.69
C ALA A 7 4.44 -3.01 20.32
N PRO A 8 4.95 -3.78 19.33
CA PRO A 8 5.05 -3.30 17.95
C PRO A 8 3.68 -2.86 17.44
N PHE A 9 3.65 -1.77 16.69
CA PHE A 9 2.44 -1.33 16.03
C PHE A 9 1.95 -2.38 15.03
N LEU A 10 0.67 -2.72 15.10
CA LEU A 10 0.01 -3.65 14.18
C LEU A 10 -0.97 -2.86 13.27
N PRO A 11 -0.66 -2.71 11.97
CA PRO A 11 -1.58 -2.09 11.02
C PRO A 11 -2.95 -2.79 11.01
N GLY A 12 -4.01 -1.99 11.12
CA GLY A 12 -5.38 -2.51 11.10
C GLY A 12 -5.82 -3.26 12.36
N TRP A 13 -5.17 -3.05 13.51
CA TRP A 13 -5.53 -3.74 14.76
C TRP A 13 -7.01 -3.56 15.16
N SER A 14 -7.63 -2.44 14.80
CA SER A 14 -9.03 -2.11 15.05
C SER A 14 -9.94 -2.27 13.82
N ALA A 15 -9.43 -2.81 12.71
CA ALA A 15 -10.21 -2.97 11.49
C ALA A 15 -11.27 -4.08 11.66
N THR A 16 -12.54 -3.75 11.49
CA THR A 16 -13.68 -4.67 11.66
C THR A 16 -14.12 -5.36 10.36
N GLY A 17 -13.56 -4.93 9.21
CA GLY A 17 -13.90 -5.44 7.88
C GLY A 17 -12.86 -6.40 7.29
N ARG A 18 -13.26 -7.13 6.24
CA ARG A 18 -12.36 -8.03 5.50
C ARG A 18 -11.31 -7.22 4.74
N ILE A 19 -10.04 -7.41 5.09
CA ILE A 19 -8.89 -6.87 4.35
C ILE A 19 -8.61 -7.75 3.12
N LEU A 20 -8.60 -7.13 1.94
CA LEU A 20 -8.38 -7.79 0.65
C LEU A 20 -6.91 -8.08 0.38
N ALA A 21 -6.62 -9.07 -0.47
CA ALA A 21 -5.26 -9.31 -0.95
C ALA A 21 -4.79 -8.14 -1.82
N ALA A 22 -3.50 -7.79 -1.72
CA ALA A 22 -2.87 -6.78 -2.55
C ALA A 22 -2.95 -7.21 -4.02
N ARG A 23 -3.48 -6.32 -4.85
CA ARG A 23 -3.50 -6.46 -6.31
C ARG A 23 -2.07 -6.44 -6.87
N PRO A 24 -1.84 -7.03 -8.06
CA PRO A 24 -0.59 -6.86 -8.79
C PRO A 24 -0.26 -5.39 -9.01
N ARG A 25 1.04 -5.09 -9.18
CA ARG A 25 1.46 -3.73 -9.50
C ARG A 25 0.89 -3.31 -10.86
N GLU A 26 0.49 -2.06 -10.98
CA GLU A 26 0.09 -1.42 -12.23
C GLU A 26 1.03 -0.26 -12.54
N VAL A 27 1.27 0.01 -13.83
CA VAL A 27 1.95 1.22 -14.28
C VAL A 27 0.88 2.19 -14.77
N VAL A 28 0.82 3.37 -14.14
CA VAL A 28 -0.12 4.43 -14.52
C VAL A 28 0.70 5.53 -15.18
N ALA A 29 0.51 5.72 -16.48
CA ALA A 29 1.07 6.85 -17.21
C ALA A 29 0.13 8.04 -17.08
N LEU A 30 0.67 9.22 -16.80
CA LEU A 30 -0.07 10.48 -16.73
C LEU A 30 0.64 11.52 -17.60
N GLU A 31 -0.14 12.34 -18.30
CA GLU A 31 0.31 13.50 -19.06
C GLU A 31 0.12 14.81 -18.26
N ASP A 32 0.51 15.96 -18.84
CA ASP A 32 0.25 17.26 -18.20
C ASP A 32 -1.26 17.48 -17.99
N GLY A 33 -1.62 17.99 -16.81
CA GLY A 33 -3.00 18.21 -16.39
C GLY A 33 -3.78 16.97 -15.96
N ASP A 34 -3.24 15.75 -16.12
CA ASP A 34 -3.90 14.55 -15.63
C ASP A 34 -3.94 14.49 -14.10
N THR A 35 -4.97 13.83 -13.57
CA THR A 35 -5.12 13.59 -12.12
C THR A 35 -5.26 12.10 -11.85
N LEU A 36 -4.54 11.61 -10.85
CA LEU A 36 -4.67 10.25 -10.32
C LEU A 36 -5.17 10.30 -8.88
N GLU A 37 -6.31 9.67 -8.61
CA GLU A 37 -6.79 9.48 -7.25
C GLU A 37 -6.03 8.31 -6.57
N LEU A 38 -5.39 8.62 -5.44
CA LEU A 38 -4.71 7.65 -4.60
C LEU A 38 -5.54 7.36 -3.34
N THR A 39 -6.24 6.24 -3.31
CA THR A 39 -7.01 5.80 -2.14
C THR A 39 -6.14 4.94 -1.23
N ALA A 40 -5.78 5.47 -0.06
CA ALA A 40 -5.06 4.73 0.97
C ALA A 40 -5.96 3.65 1.60
N GLY A 41 -5.39 2.48 1.85
CA GLY A 41 -6.12 1.39 2.50
C GLY A 41 -5.21 0.29 3.03
N LEU A 42 -5.83 -0.66 3.74
CA LEU A 42 -5.17 -1.88 4.20
C LEU A 42 -5.25 -2.96 3.11
N VAL A 43 -4.17 -3.72 2.95
CA VAL A 43 -4.07 -4.87 2.06
C VAL A 43 -3.36 -6.03 2.73
N ARG A 44 -3.63 -7.26 2.27
CA ARG A 44 -2.90 -8.48 2.67
C ARG A 44 -1.89 -8.87 1.62
N ARG A 45 -0.64 -9.11 2.03
CA ARG A 45 0.43 -9.58 1.13
C ARG A 45 1.18 -10.74 1.75
N THR A 46 1.43 -11.79 0.95
CA THR A 46 2.31 -12.88 1.34
C THR A 46 3.75 -12.57 0.92
N ILE A 47 4.66 -12.50 1.88
CA ILE A 47 6.09 -12.27 1.68
C ILE A 47 6.84 -13.41 2.37
N ARG A 48 7.63 -14.18 1.60
CA ARG A 48 8.37 -15.34 2.10
C ARG A 48 7.49 -16.29 2.95
N GLY A 49 6.30 -16.61 2.47
CA GLY A 49 5.34 -17.51 3.13
C GLY A 49 4.57 -16.89 4.31
N ARG A 50 4.80 -15.62 4.67
CA ARG A 50 4.08 -14.93 5.75
C ARG A 50 3.07 -13.95 5.17
N THR A 51 1.81 -14.11 5.56
CA THR A 51 0.75 -13.14 5.22
C THR A 51 0.79 -11.98 6.21
N LEU A 52 0.99 -10.78 5.70
CA LEU A 52 1.07 -9.54 6.47
C LEU A 52 -0.06 -8.59 6.08
N THR A 53 -0.58 -7.85 7.05
CA THR A 53 -1.42 -6.68 6.83
C THR A 53 -0.52 -5.47 6.63
N MET A 54 -0.73 -4.71 5.55
CA MET A 54 0.10 -3.57 5.17
C MET A 54 -0.77 -2.41 4.69
N TYR A 55 -0.23 -1.19 4.72
CA TYR A 55 -0.84 -0.04 4.05
C TYR A 55 -0.40 0.01 2.59
N GLY A 56 -1.30 0.47 1.71
CA GLY A 56 -0.98 0.76 0.33
C GLY A 56 -2.06 1.58 -0.37
N PHE A 57 -1.82 1.89 -1.64
CA PHE A 57 -2.71 2.70 -2.46
C PHE A 57 -3.41 1.88 -3.54
N ASN A 58 -4.68 2.19 -3.79
CA ASN A 58 -5.50 1.63 -4.86
C ASN A 58 -5.54 0.09 -4.84
N GLY A 59 -5.52 -0.48 -3.62
CA GLY A 59 -5.48 -1.92 -3.38
C GLY A 59 -4.15 -2.60 -3.71
N GLN A 60 -3.09 -1.85 -3.99
CA GLN A 60 -1.75 -2.33 -4.30
C GLN A 60 -0.79 -2.07 -3.13
N TYR A 61 0.31 -2.81 -3.06
CA TYR A 61 1.38 -2.57 -2.08
C TYR A 61 2.74 -2.37 -2.81
N PRO A 62 3.43 -1.24 -2.60
CA PRO A 62 2.99 -0.05 -1.85
C PRO A 62 1.89 0.76 -2.58
N GLY A 63 1.77 0.61 -3.89
CA GLY A 63 0.87 1.36 -4.76
C GLY A 63 1.20 1.12 -6.24
N PRO A 64 0.51 1.79 -7.18
CA PRO A 64 0.89 1.78 -8.59
C PRO A 64 2.26 2.45 -8.81
N LEU A 65 2.95 2.06 -9.88
CA LEU A 65 4.08 2.82 -10.40
C LEU A 65 3.54 3.96 -11.27
N ILE A 66 3.71 5.19 -10.80
CA ILE A 66 3.32 6.38 -11.54
C ILE A 66 4.46 6.75 -12.49
N ARG A 67 4.15 6.96 -13.77
CA ARG A 67 5.08 7.37 -14.83
C ARG A 67 4.59 8.68 -15.41
N VAL A 68 5.45 9.70 -15.39
CA VAL A 68 5.14 11.03 -15.93
C VAL A 68 6.28 11.50 -16.85
N PRO A 69 5.98 12.29 -17.90
CA PRO A 69 6.99 13.02 -18.64
C PRO A 69 7.75 13.99 -17.73
N GLN A 70 9.05 14.16 -17.98
CA GLN A 70 9.84 15.17 -17.29
C GLN A 70 9.59 16.53 -17.93
N GLY A 71 9.30 17.55 -17.12
CA GLY A 71 9.11 18.93 -17.60
C GLY A 71 7.76 19.17 -18.29
N ALA A 72 6.80 18.27 -18.08
CA ALA A 72 5.38 18.54 -18.27
C ALA A 72 4.93 19.62 -17.29
#